data_AF-A0A1F8U452-F1
#
_entry.id   AF-A0A1F8U452-F1
#
_cell.length_a   1.000
_cell.length_b   1.000
_cell.length_c   1.000
_cell.angle_alpha   90.00
_cell.angle_beta   90.00
_cell.angle_gamma   90.00
#
_symmetry.space_group_name_H-M   'P 1'
#
loop_
_entity.id
_entity.type
_entity.pdbx_description
1 polymer ?
#
loop_
_entity_poly.entity_id
_entity_poly.type
_entity_poly.pdbx_seq_one_letter_code
_entity_poly.pdbx_strand_id
1 'polypeptide(L)'
;MKSKSIIFILVLVVYSVSCTAQYKELNTSNYNNKVVAAPEESISNEVIMRNYISDFLTKGYSEHYVVNSIESQFIKQKEASDELEAIIYTEMVICNPSKDPDTVAYIKDIKDKAYQETNIDKKHRLHQEYLTLYSEYLMPTSNNFPFMLTAKLRNGKIEVESIQLFIEIDAENGVRYEPAEGILPKS
;
A
#
# COMPACT_ATOMS: atom_id res chain seq x y z
N MET A 1 49.10 5.71 -30.26
CA MET A 1 47.93 4.93 -29.80
C MET A 1 46.87 5.90 -29.29
N LYS A 2 45.75 6.06 -30.00
CA LYS A 2 44.65 6.95 -29.60
C LYS A 2 43.60 6.11 -28.89
N SER A 3 43.48 6.29 -27.57
CA SER A 3 42.44 5.67 -26.75
C SER A 3 41.09 6.31 -27.09
N LYS A 4 40.12 5.51 -27.55
CA LYS A 4 38.74 5.94 -27.75
C LYS A 4 37.98 5.65 -26.45
N SER A 5 37.66 6.70 -25.69
CA SER A 5 36.72 6.61 -24.58
C SER A 5 35.33 6.30 -25.12
N ILE A 6 34.81 5.12 -24.78
CA ILE A 6 33.43 4.73 -25.03
C ILE A 6 32.59 5.28 -23.89
N ILE A 7 31.71 6.23 -24.21
CA ILE A 7 30.70 6.75 -23.28
C ILE A 7 29.55 5.74 -23.25
N PHE A 8 29.37 5.06 -22.12
CA PHE A 8 28.19 4.26 -21.84
C PHE A 8 27.04 5.20 -21.45
N ILE A 9 26.09 5.41 -22.37
CA ILE A 9 24.83 6.08 -22.05
C ILE A 9 23.95 5.02 -21.38
N LEU A 10 23.83 5.11 -20.05
CA LEU A 10 22.88 4.33 -19.27
C LEU A 10 21.49 4.92 -19.52
N VAL A 11 20.70 4.27 -20.38
CA VAL A 11 19.29 4.63 -20.58
C VAL A 11 18.52 4.08 -19.38
N LEU A 12 18.22 4.96 -18.43
CA LEU A 12 17.32 4.70 -17.30
C LEU A 12 15.89 4.70 -17.85
N VAL A 13 15.37 3.51 -18.16
CA VAL A 13 13.96 3.32 -18.52
C VAL A 13 13.15 3.39 -17.23
N VAL A 14 12.55 4.56 -16.97
CA VAL A 14 11.57 4.73 -15.89
C VAL A 14 10.25 4.15 -16.38
N TYR A 15 9.92 2.93 -15.96
CA TYR A 15 8.58 2.38 -16.16
C TYR A 15 7.63 3.13 -15.21
N SER A 16 6.92 4.12 -15.71
CA SER A 16 5.76 4.68 -15.03
C SER A 16 4.62 3.67 -15.12
N VAL A 17 4.52 2.80 -14.12
CA VAL A 17 3.34 1.94 -13.95
C VAL A 17 2.18 2.84 -13.54
N SER A 18 1.45 3.35 -14.54
CA SER A 18 0.22 4.09 -14.31
C SER A 18 -0.83 3.16 -13.69
N CYS A 19 -1.60 3.66 -12.71
CA CYS A 19 -2.62 2.86 -12.03
C CYS A 19 -3.69 2.29 -13.00
N THR A 20 -3.86 2.89 -14.19
CA THR A 20 -4.72 2.39 -15.27
C THR A 20 -4.25 1.08 -15.90
N ALA A 21 -2.94 0.77 -15.87
CA ALA A 21 -2.39 -0.48 -16.40
C ALA A 21 -2.60 -1.66 -15.42
N GLN A 22 -2.43 -1.41 -14.11
CA GLN A 22 -2.66 -2.42 -13.07
C GLN A 22 -4.13 -2.83 -12.97
N TYR A 23 -5.07 -1.90 -13.17
CA TYR A 23 -6.51 -2.19 -13.11
C TYR A 23 -6.96 -3.22 -14.18
N LYS A 24 -6.23 -3.33 -15.29
CA LYS A 24 -6.51 -4.28 -16.37
C LYS A 24 -5.89 -5.65 -16.12
N GLU A 25 -4.73 -5.72 -15.47
CA GLU A 25 -4.07 -6.99 -15.16
C GLU A 25 -4.64 -7.66 -13.89
N LEU A 26 -4.95 -6.89 -12.84
CA LEU A 26 -5.51 -7.42 -11.57
C LEU A 26 -6.93 -7.98 -11.73
N ASN A 27 -7.72 -7.49 -12.69
CA ASN A 27 -9.03 -8.08 -13.04
C ASN A 27 -8.92 -9.39 -13.85
N THR A 28 -7.72 -9.73 -14.35
CA THR A 28 -7.45 -11.00 -15.06
C THR A 28 -6.62 -11.98 -14.24
N SER A 29 -5.86 -11.54 -13.23
CA SER A 29 -5.37 -12.44 -12.17
C SER A 29 -6.52 -12.70 -11.20
N ASN A 30 -7.51 -13.39 -11.75
CA ASN A 30 -8.58 -14.04 -11.03
C ASN A 30 -8.05 -14.58 -9.70
N TYR A 31 -8.73 -14.17 -8.64
CA TYR A 31 -9.11 -14.95 -7.46
C TYR A 31 -9.64 -16.35 -7.84
N ASN A 32 -8.86 -17.13 -8.59
CA ASN A 32 -9.05 -18.54 -8.83
C ASN A 32 -8.15 -19.29 -7.87
N ASN A 33 -8.35 -19.08 -6.56
CA ASN A 33 -8.26 -20.21 -5.65
C ASN A 33 -9.47 -21.10 -6.00
N LYS A 34 -9.29 -21.88 -7.05
CA LYS A 34 -10.12 -23.06 -7.30
C LYS A 34 -9.97 -23.88 -6.03
N VAL A 35 -11.03 -23.91 -5.22
CA VAL A 35 -11.16 -24.80 -4.08
C VAL A 35 -11.21 -26.21 -4.65
N VAL A 36 -10.04 -26.73 -4.99
CA VAL A 36 -9.81 -28.16 -5.07
C VAL A 36 -9.84 -28.58 -3.61
N ALA A 37 -10.84 -29.38 -3.25
CA ALA A 37 -10.93 -30.01 -1.93
C ALA A 37 -9.68 -30.88 -1.72
N ALA A 38 -8.62 -30.24 -1.25
CA ALA A 38 -7.48 -30.86 -0.63
C ALA A 38 -7.88 -31.19 0.82
N PRO A 39 -7.34 -32.27 1.40
CA PRO A 39 -7.65 -32.67 2.77
C PRO A 39 -7.39 -31.51 3.74
N GLU A 40 -8.06 -31.49 4.90
CA GLU A 40 -7.95 -30.47 5.96
C GLU A 40 -6.49 -30.25 6.42
N GLU A 41 -5.68 -29.58 5.60
CA GLU A 41 -4.38 -29.07 5.98
C GLU A 41 -4.67 -27.86 6.86
N SER A 42 -4.41 -28.04 8.16
CA SER A 42 -4.60 -26.98 9.14
C SER A 42 -3.86 -25.72 8.69
N ILE A 43 -4.60 -24.65 8.36
CA ILE A 43 -4.01 -23.37 7.96
C ILE A 43 -3.00 -22.93 9.04
N SER A 44 -1.82 -22.46 8.63
CA SER A 44 -0.79 -22.04 9.57
C SER A 44 -1.18 -20.72 10.26
N ASN A 45 -0.68 -20.49 11.48
CA ASN A 45 -0.94 -19.26 12.23
C ASN A 45 -0.46 -18.02 11.45
N GLU A 46 0.66 -18.12 10.72
CA GLU A 46 1.13 -17.04 9.83
C GLU A 46 0.11 -16.68 8.76
N VAL A 47 -0.51 -17.67 8.10
CA VAL A 47 -1.53 -17.41 7.07
C VAL A 47 -2.76 -16.75 7.70
N ILE A 48 -3.17 -17.17 8.90
CA ILE A 48 -4.27 -16.54 9.64
C ILE A 48 -3.94 -15.06 9.93
N MET A 49 -2.74 -14.78 10.44
CA MET A 49 -2.29 -13.41 10.72
C MET A 49 -2.22 -12.54 9.46
N ARG A 50 -1.65 -13.05 8.36
CA ARG A 50 -1.60 -12.32 7.07
C ARG A 50 -2.99 -11.99 6.56
N ASN A 51 -3.90 -12.95 6.60
CA ASN A 51 -5.28 -12.77 6.16
C ASN A 51 -6.01 -11.74 7.02
N TYR A 52 -5.85 -11.81 8.35
CA TYR A 52 -6.45 -10.84 9.26
C TYR A 52 -6.00 -9.40 8.97
N ILE A 53 -4.69 -9.18 8.83
CA ILE A 53 -4.12 -7.86 8.53
C ILE A 53 -4.58 -7.36 7.15
N SER A 54 -4.57 -8.24 6.15
CA SER A 54 -5.00 -7.90 4.78
C SER A 54 -6.48 -7.49 4.76
N ASP A 55 -7.33 -8.24 5.46
CA ASP A 55 -8.75 -7.93 5.62
C ASP A 55 -8.97 -6.60 6.34
N PHE A 56 -8.24 -6.37 7.44
CA PHE A 56 -8.31 -5.15 8.23
C PHE A 56 -8.00 -3.91 7.37
N LEU A 57 -6.85 -3.93 6.67
CA LEU A 57 -6.43 -2.84 5.80
C LEU A 57 -7.36 -2.66 4.59
N THR A 58 -7.74 -3.75 3.93
CA THR A 58 -8.63 -3.67 2.75
C THR A 58 -9.97 -3.08 3.13
N LYS A 59 -10.60 -3.54 4.21
CA LYS A 59 -11.90 -3.02 4.67
C LYS A 59 -11.79 -1.55 5.08
N GLY A 60 -10.72 -1.18 5.80
CA GLY A 60 -10.55 0.19 6.29
C GLY A 60 -10.21 1.22 5.21
N TYR A 61 -9.49 0.84 4.15
CA TYR A 61 -9.02 1.79 3.12
C TYR A 61 -9.82 1.76 1.82
N SER A 62 -10.55 0.67 1.51
CA SER A 62 -11.22 0.50 0.21
C SER A 62 -12.33 1.51 -0.09
N GLU A 63 -12.90 2.18 0.91
CA GLU A 63 -13.86 3.26 0.69
C GLU A 63 -13.21 4.50 0.05
N HIS A 64 -11.95 4.75 0.37
CA HIS A 64 -11.24 5.97 -0.03
C HIS A 64 -10.19 5.73 -1.11
N TYR A 65 -9.72 4.49 -1.25
CA TYR A 65 -8.58 4.13 -2.09
C TYR A 65 -8.80 2.80 -2.81
N VAL A 66 -8.10 2.61 -3.93
CA VAL A 66 -7.93 1.29 -4.53
C VAL A 66 -6.69 0.66 -3.88
N VAL A 67 -6.88 -0.44 -3.18
CA VAL A 67 -5.78 -1.23 -2.59
C VAL A 67 -5.23 -2.16 -3.67
N ASN A 68 -3.97 -1.97 -4.07
CA ASN A 68 -3.33 -2.74 -5.14
C ASN A 68 -2.63 -4.00 -4.61
N SER A 69 -1.91 -3.89 -3.50
CA SER A 69 -1.21 -5.01 -2.87
C SER A 69 -1.01 -4.78 -1.38
N ILE A 70 -0.95 -5.86 -0.62
CA ILE A 70 -0.60 -5.89 0.80
C ILE A 70 0.41 -7.02 0.99
N GLU A 71 1.57 -6.70 1.54
CA GLU A 71 2.65 -7.66 1.78
C GLU A 71 3.09 -7.57 3.25
N SER A 72 3.13 -8.72 3.95
CA SER A 72 3.47 -8.78 5.38
C SER A 72 4.70 -9.64 5.63
N GLN A 73 5.67 -9.05 6.34
CA GLN A 73 6.91 -9.68 6.79
C GLN A 73 6.90 -9.85 8.31
N PHE A 74 7.08 -11.09 8.77
CA PHE A 74 7.13 -11.42 10.20
C PHE A 74 8.54 -11.17 10.73
N ILE A 75 8.68 -10.18 11.60
CA ILE A 75 9.98 -9.78 12.16
C ILE A 75 10.30 -10.60 13.40
N LYS A 76 9.29 -10.84 14.23
CA LYS A 76 9.42 -11.59 15.48
C LYS A 76 8.11 -12.29 15.79
N GLN A 77 8.21 -13.51 16.32
CA GLN A 77 7.07 -14.27 16.82
C GLN A 77 7.46 -14.93 18.14
N LYS A 78 6.57 -14.86 19.12
CA LYS A 78 6.70 -15.50 20.41
C LYS A 78 5.42 -16.27 20.69
N GLU A 79 5.57 -17.57 20.87
CA GLU A 79 4.49 -18.47 21.27
C GLU A 79 4.74 -18.95 22.70
N ALA A 80 3.73 -18.80 23.55
CA ALA A 80 3.59 -19.50 24.82
C ALA A 80 2.49 -20.57 24.67
N SER A 81 2.25 -21.38 25.71
CA SER A 81 1.35 -22.53 25.63
C SER A 81 -0.09 -22.18 25.20
N ASP A 82 -0.54 -20.94 25.46
CA ASP A 82 -1.90 -20.46 25.24
C ASP A 82 -1.96 -19.06 24.60
N GLU A 83 -0.81 -18.45 24.26
CA GLU A 83 -0.73 -17.08 23.75
C GLU A 83 0.30 -16.95 22.63
N LEU A 84 0.00 -16.05 21.70
CA LEU A 84 0.83 -15.65 20.58
C LEU A 84 1.01 -14.13 20.60
N GLU A 85 2.24 -13.69 20.39
CA GLU A 85 2.59 -12.31 20.08
C GLU A 85 3.49 -12.30 18.83
N ALA A 86 3.17 -11.45 17.85
CA ALA A 86 3.94 -11.30 16.64
C ALA A 86 4.15 -9.82 16.28
N ILE A 87 5.37 -9.47 15.87
CA ILE A 87 5.71 -8.16 15.30
C ILE A 87 5.84 -8.33 13.78
N ILE A 88 5.05 -7.57 13.04
CA ILE A 88 4.80 -7.77 11.62
C ILE A 88 4.93 -6.43 10.91
N TYR A 89 5.86 -6.33 9.97
CA TYR A 89 5.94 -5.17 9.09
C TYR A 89 5.06 -5.42 7.87
N THR A 90 4.10 -4.53 7.62
CA THR A 90 3.18 -4.64 6.48
C THR A 90 3.29 -3.44 5.56
N GLU A 91 3.54 -3.69 4.28
CA GLU A 91 3.49 -2.69 3.23
C GLU A 91 2.14 -2.79 2.50
N MET A 92 1.47 -1.65 2.30
CA MET A 92 0.26 -1.54 1.50
C MET A 92 0.47 -0.53 0.37
N VAL A 93 0.26 -0.96 -0.86
CA VAL A 93 0.27 -0.08 -2.03
C VAL A 93 -1.16 0.31 -2.37
N ILE A 94 -1.43 1.61 -2.42
CA ILE A 94 -2.74 2.18 -2.74
C ILE A 94 -2.66 3.13 -3.94
N CYS A 95 -3.78 3.27 -4.64
CA CYS A 95 -4.01 4.38 -5.56
C CYS A 95 -5.20 5.20 -5.12
N ASN A 96 -5.23 6.46 -5.56
CA ASN A 96 -6.46 7.22 -5.57
C ASN A 96 -7.52 6.47 -6.43
N PRO A 97 -8.81 6.54 -6.06
CA PRO A 97 -9.88 6.04 -6.92
C PRO A 97 -9.75 6.67 -8.30
N SER A 98 -10.20 5.97 -9.34
CA SER A 98 -10.19 6.48 -10.72
C SER A 98 -11.17 7.65 -10.87
N LYS A 99 -10.76 8.79 -10.33
CA LYS A 99 -11.28 10.11 -10.61
C LYS A 99 -10.33 10.70 -11.63
N ASP A 100 -10.90 11.25 -12.68
CA ASP A 100 -10.14 12.11 -13.58
C ASP A 100 -9.41 13.16 -12.73
N PRO A 101 -8.06 13.24 -12.77
CA PRO A 101 -7.31 14.20 -11.96
C PRO A 101 -7.79 15.65 -12.18
N ASP A 102 -8.39 15.95 -13.34
CA ASP A 102 -8.98 17.26 -13.63
C ASP A 102 -10.21 17.60 -12.78
N THR A 103 -10.78 16.62 -12.07
CA THR A 103 -11.86 16.84 -11.10
C THR A 103 -11.34 17.23 -9.72
N VAL A 104 -10.03 17.08 -9.48
CA VAL A 104 -9.39 17.42 -8.22
C VAL A 104 -9.11 18.92 -8.19
N ALA A 105 -9.65 19.62 -7.18
CA ALA A 105 -9.69 21.07 -7.14
C ALA A 105 -8.32 21.75 -7.35
N TYR A 106 -7.25 21.25 -6.72
CA TYR A 106 -5.91 21.85 -6.85
C TYR A 106 -5.27 21.58 -8.22
N ILE A 107 -5.50 20.40 -8.81
CA ILE A 107 -5.00 20.07 -10.16
C ILE A 107 -5.72 20.93 -11.20
N LYS A 108 -7.05 21.04 -11.05
CA LYS A 108 -7.89 21.88 -11.89
C LYS A 108 -7.49 23.35 -11.84
N ASP A 109 -7.22 23.89 -10.64
CA ASP A 109 -6.81 25.29 -10.48
C ASP A 109 -5.49 25.60 -11.21
N ILE A 110 -4.48 24.73 -11.12
CA ILE A 110 -3.22 24.90 -11.85
C ILE A 110 -3.42 24.78 -13.36
N LYS A 111 -4.27 23.84 -13.81
CA LYS A 111 -4.66 23.70 -15.21
C LYS A 111 -5.30 24.99 -15.75
N ASP A 112 -6.31 25.51 -15.05
CA ASP A 112 -7.03 26.71 -15.44
C ASP A 112 -6.10 27.94 -15.47
N LYS A 113 -5.19 28.07 -14.49
CA LYS A 113 -4.14 29.09 -14.47
C LYS A 113 -3.21 28.99 -15.67
N ALA A 114 -2.76 27.78 -16.03
CA ALA A 114 -1.91 27.56 -17.19
C ALA A 114 -2.59 27.97 -18.51
N TYR A 115 -3.90 27.72 -18.64
CA TYR A 115 -4.65 28.09 -19.85
C TYR A 115 -4.88 29.59 -19.99
N GLN A 116 -5.11 30.29 -18.87
CA GLN A 116 -5.35 31.73 -18.85
C GLN A 116 -4.07 32.58 -18.90
N GLU A 117 -2.92 32.00 -18.58
CA GLU A 117 -1.64 32.71 -18.59
C GLU A 117 -1.24 33.15 -20.02
N THR A 118 -0.83 34.42 -20.14
CA THR A 118 -0.44 35.04 -21.42
C THR A 118 1.07 35.18 -21.55
N ASN A 119 1.81 35.22 -20.43
CA ASN A 119 3.26 35.18 -20.45
C ASN A 119 3.74 33.76 -20.79
N ILE A 120 4.52 33.62 -21.88
CA ILE A 120 4.94 32.33 -22.43
C ILE A 120 5.75 31.50 -21.42
N ASP A 121 6.72 32.10 -20.74
CA ASP A 121 7.60 31.39 -19.81
C ASP A 121 6.83 30.89 -18.58
N LYS A 122 5.94 31.74 -18.04
CA LYS A 122 5.10 31.39 -16.90
C LYS A 122 4.04 30.34 -17.27
N LYS A 123 3.46 30.45 -18.46
CA LYS A 123 2.53 29.44 -19.00
C LYS A 123 3.21 28.08 -19.11
N HIS A 124 4.42 28.04 -19.65
CA HIS A 124 5.18 26.81 -19.77
C HIS A 124 5.43 26.16 -18.39
N ARG A 125 5.85 26.95 -17.40
CA ARG A 125 6.04 26.46 -16.02
C ARG A 125 4.77 25.89 -15.40
N LEU A 126 3.66 26.63 -15.47
CA LEU A 126 2.37 26.18 -14.91
C LEU A 126 1.87 24.90 -15.62
N HIS A 127 2.11 24.79 -16.92
CA HIS A 127 1.76 23.57 -17.65
C HIS A 127 2.60 22.36 -17.20
N GLN A 128 3.90 22.53 -16.96
CA GLN A 128 4.73 21.47 -16.39
C GLN A 128 4.29 21.08 -14.98
N GLU A 129 3.96 22.07 -14.14
CA GLU A 129 3.42 21.82 -12.80
C GLU A 129 2.11 21.02 -12.85
N TYR A 130 1.18 21.38 -13.74
CA TYR A 130 -0.03 20.61 -13.99
C TYR A 130 0.28 19.15 -14.38
N LEU A 131 1.20 18.92 -15.33
CA LEU A 131 1.56 17.56 -15.76
C LEU A 131 2.17 16.75 -14.62
N THR A 132 3.01 17.36 -13.78
CA THR A 132 3.56 16.73 -12.59
C THR A 132 2.43 16.32 -11.64
N LEU A 133 1.58 17.25 -11.22
CA LEU A 133 0.46 16.97 -10.31
C LEU A 133 -0.51 15.92 -10.86
N TYR A 134 -0.80 15.99 -12.15
CA TYR A 134 -1.65 15.01 -12.85
C TYR A 134 -1.04 13.60 -12.78
N SER A 135 0.27 13.49 -13.04
CA SER A 135 0.96 12.20 -13.02
C SER A 135 1.13 11.65 -11.60
N GLU A 136 1.52 12.49 -10.64
CA GLU A 136 1.65 12.12 -9.22
C GLU A 136 0.32 11.62 -8.63
N TYR A 137 -0.81 12.25 -8.98
CA TYR A 137 -2.12 11.80 -8.51
C TYR A 137 -2.46 10.36 -8.93
N LEU A 138 -1.93 9.91 -10.06
CA LEU A 138 -2.14 8.58 -10.62
C LEU A 138 -1.06 7.58 -10.21
N MET A 139 -0.02 8.02 -9.50
CA MET A 139 1.04 7.13 -9.03
C MET A 139 0.57 6.35 -7.79
N PRO A 140 0.86 5.03 -7.74
CA PRO A 140 0.67 4.27 -6.51
C PRO A 140 1.50 4.84 -5.37
N THR A 141 0.93 4.91 -4.19
CA THR A 141 1.61 5.31 -2.95
C THR A 141 1.76 4.09 -2.04
N SER A 142 2.93 3.95 -1.41
CA SER A 142 3.19 2.89 -0.43
C SER A 142 3.04 3.43 0.99
N ASN A 143 2.24 2.73 1.80
CA ASN A 143 2.07 2.96 3.22
C ASN A 143 2.66 1.79 3.99
N ASN A 144 3.40 2.09 5.06
CA ASN A 144 4.09 1.09 5.85
C ASN A 144 3.51 1.05 7.26
N PHE A 145 3.22 -0.15 7.75
CA PHE A 145 2.55 -0.39 9.02
C PHE A 145 3.33 -1.40 9.87
N PRO A 146 4.05 -0.93 10.90
CA PRO A 146 4.63 -1.81 11.90
C PRO A 146 3.54 -2.25 12.89
N PHE A 147 3.02 -3.46 12.70
CA PHE A 147 1.98 -4.03 13.56
C PHE A 147 2.56 -4.93 14.64
N MET A 148 1.90 -4.93 15.80
CA MET A 148 1.93 -6.01 16.78
C MET A 148 0.58 -6.72 16.76
N LEU A 149 0.59 -8.04 16.64
CA LEU A 149 -0.60 -8.89 16.73
C LEU A 149 -0.48 -9.78 17.96
N THR A 150 -1.52 -9.79 18.79
CA THR A 150 -1.66 -10.76 19.88
C THR A 150 -2.88 -11.65 19.68
N ALA A 151 -2.81 -12.90 20.11
CA ALA A 151 -3.93 -13.83 20.05
C ALA A 151 -3.79 -14.94 21.09
N LYS A 152 -4.91 -15.57 21.44
CA LYS A 152 -4.92 -16.83 22.19
C LYS A 152 -4.70 -18.01 21.27
N LEU A 153 -4.08 -19.06 21.81
CA LEU A 153 -3.84 -20.32 21.14
C LEU A 153 -4.69 -21.43 21.77
N ARG A 154 -5.42 -22.18 20.94
CA ARG A 154 -6.06 -23.44 21.30
C ARG A 154 -5.41 -24.57 20.52
N ASN A 155 -4.77 -25.50 21.22
CA ASN A 155 -4.03 -26.61 20.61
C ASN A 155 -2.99 -26.12 19.58
N GLY A 156 -2.28 -25.02 19.88
CA GLY A 156 -1.27 -24.43 19.01
C GLY A 156 -1.82 -23.66 17.79
N LYS A 157 -3.15 -23.45 17.72
CA LYS A 157 -3.81 -22.68 16.66
C LYS A 157 -4.42 -21.40 17.18
N ILE A 158 -4.31 -20.32 16.41
CA ILE A 158 -4.94 -19.03 16.73
C ILE A 158 -6.46 -19.20 16.86
N GLU A 159 -7.02 -18.72 17.98
CA GLU A 159 -8.45 -18.41 18.12
C GLU A 159 -8.71 -17.04 17.45
N VAL A 160 -9.33 -17.03 16.26
CA VAL A 160 -9.44 -15.83 15.42
C VAL A 160 -10.15 -14.66 16.12
N GLU A 161 -11.17 -14.97 16.91
CA GLU A 161 -11.93 -14.02 17.71
C GLU A 161 -11.13 -13.35 18.84
N SER A 162 -9.97 -13.91 19.18
CA SER A 162 -9.07 -13.38 20.20
C SER A 162 -7.99 -12.45 19.65
N ILE A 163 -7.89 -12.32 18.33
CA ILE A 163 -6.88 -11.49 17.68
C ILE A 163 -7.08 -10.03 18.09
N GLN A 164 -6.01 -9.40 18.54
CA GLN A 164 -5.91 -7.96 18.74
C GLN A 164 -4.76 -7.43 17.89
N LEU A 165 -5.00 -6.33 17.18
CA LEU A 165 -4.02 -5.72 16.29
C LEU A 165 -3.69 -4.32 16.81
N PHE A 166 -2.40 -4.04 16.92
CA PHE A 166 -1.86 -2.79 17.38
C PHE A 166 -0.86 -2.23 16.37
N ILE A 167 -0.77 -0.91 16.26
CA ILE A 167 0.23 -0.21 15.45
C ILE A 167 1.28 0.39 16.38
N GLU A 168 2.55 0.32 15.96
CA GLU A 168 3.65 1.02 16.61
C GLU A 168 3.61 2.52 16.32
N ILE A 169 3.82 3.31 17.38
CA ILE A 169 3.84 4.77 17.36
C ILE A 169 5.10 5.24 18.08
N ASP A 170 5.80 6.17 17.43
CA ASP A 170 6.91 6.90 18.05
C ASP A 170 6.38 7.78 19.19
N ALA A 171 6.84 7.49 20.41
CA ALA A 171 6.53 8.28 21.60
C ALA A 171 7.81 8.90 22.19
N GLU A 172 7.67 9.94 23.00
CA GLU A 172 8.80 10.68 23.59
C GLU A 172 9.80 9.78 24.36
N ASN A 173 9.37 8.61 24.84
CA ASN A 173 10.19 7.66 25.61
C ASN A 173 10.40 6.31 24.89
N GLY A 174 10.26 6.25 23.57
CA GLY A 174 10.47 5.04 22.76
C GLY A 174 9.22 4.61 22.00
N VAL A 175 9.12 3.31 21.71
CA VAL A 175 8.00 2.74 20.95
C VAL A 175 6.83 2.41 21.88
N ARG A 176 5.62 2.79 21.46
CA ARG A 176 4.36 2.36 22.09
C ARG A 176 3.45 1.73 21.05
N TYR A 177 2.63 0.78 21.48
CA TYR A 177 1.61 0.17 20.65
C TYR A 177 0.23 0.69 21.02
N GLU A 178 -0.56 1.09 20.02
CA GLU A 178 -1.97 1.49 20.14
C GLU A 178 -2.87 0.62 19.29
N PRO A 179 -4.17 0.46 19.63
CA PRO A 179 -5.11 -0.27 18.78
C PRO A 179 -5.10 0.26 17.34
N ALA A 180 -4.98 -0.66 16.38
CA ALA A 180 -4.78 -0.32 14.98
C ALA A 180 -5.97 0.41 14.34
N GLU A 181 -7.17 0.33 14.92
CA GLU A 181 -8.36 1.03 14.41
C GLU A 181 -8.15 2.54 14.31
N GLY A 182 -7.22 3.10 15.10
CA GLY A 182 -6.86 4.52 15.07
C GLY A 182 -6.23 5.01 13.76
N ILE A 183 -5.66 4.12 12.93
CA ILE A 183 -5.02 4.50 11.65
C ILE A 183 -5.96 4.47 10.46
N LEU A 184 -7.16 3.91 10.62
CA LEU A 184 -8.10 3.82 9.51
C LEU A 184 -8.62 5.22 9.14
N PRO A 185 -8.77 5.51 7.82
CA PRO A 185 -9.42 6.74 7.38
C PRO A 185 -10.78 6.92 8.08
N LYS A 186 -11.06 8.14 8.53
CA LYS A 186 -12.36 8.48 9.12
C LYS A 186 -13.32 8.83 8.00
N SER A 187 -14.43 8.10 7.93
CA SER A 187 -15.60 8.38 7.09
C SER A 187 -16.31 9.67 7.52
#